data_AF-T1J040-F1
#
_entry.id   AF-T1J040-F1
#
_cell.length_a   1.000
_cell.length_b   1.000
_cell.length_c   1.000
_cell.angle_alpha   90.00
_cell.angle_beta   90.00
_cell.angle_gamma   90.00
#
_symmetry.space_group_name_H-M   'P 1'
#
loop_
_entity.id
_entity.type
_entity.pdbx_description
1 polymer ?
#
loop_
_entity_poly.entity_id
_entity_poly.type
_entity_poly.pdbx_seq_one_letter_code
_entity_poly.pdbx_strand_id
1 'polypeptide(L)'
;TGRIFCILSFVVVFVVIGVPLWWKTTTTYRVSLPYGRIQELSTIDLILPINLEFVLYEANKDTDIYRELEIRFKESKFWVFRDEFKVSFRQATTDEKNKLKTTLKDFIHFLTKKELIPVGNMIIHILPNDSDVLPTNCKFYVTNHRFTLAKITPSENGTEDLRKTLLDVIINRNGLQKSLANVIAPNLTPPDKATMRTLLSSPSYDLTFSLIIPQPHLKILKWEIEKAINMYFQPMFDKLSKFVQFNVKSQVLYLTTLNVKPNYNSEEKYFYLSSEQLPHVINPIEAKLGSYVSVNQNINFVVYVPMQEESPLFIYDSHGLNSIF
;
A
#
# COMPACT_ATOMS: atom_id res chain seq x y z
N THR A 1 18.35 -40.14 63.11
CA THR A 1 17.81 -41.00 62.04
C THR A 1 16.54 -40.45 61.41
N GLY A 2 15.48 -40.11 62.16
CA GLY A 2 14.20 -39.64 61.57
C GLY A 2 14.27 -38.42 60.63
N ARG A 3 15.10 -37.40 60.93
CA ARG A 3 15.24 -36.21 60.07
C ARG A 3 15.79 -36.52 58.67
N ILE A 4 16.68 -37.50 58.56
CA ILE A 4 17.27 -37.92 57.28
C ILE A 4 16.21 -38.61 56.42
N PHE A 5 15.34 -39.44 57.01
CA PHE A 5 14.22 -40.07 56.30
C PHE A 5 13.19 -39.06 55.80
N CYS A 6 12.88 -38.00 56.57
CA CYS A 6 11.98 -36.94 56.11
C CYS A 6 12.56 -36.17 54.91
N ILE A 7 13.86 -35.83 54.95
CA ILE A 7 14.54 -35.15 53.83
C ILE A 7 14.55 -36.06 52.58
N LEU A 8 14.87 -37.34 52.76
CA LEU A 8 14.88 -38.32 51.67
C LEU A 8 13.48 -38.48 51.03
N SER A 9 12.43 -38.53 51.84
CA SER A 9 11.05 -38.59 51.36
C SER A 9 10.68 -37.35 50.53
N PHE A 10 11.06 -36.16 50.98
CA PHE A 10 10.78 -34.92 50.25
C PHE A 10 11.53 -34.85 48.92
N VAL A 11 12.80 -35.26 48.90
CA VAL A 11 13.62 -35.34 47.67
C VAL A 11 13.04 -36.35 46.69
N VAL A 12 12.60 -37.53 47.16
CA VAL A 12 11.98 -38.55 46.30
C VAL A 12 10.69 -38.02 45.68
N VAL A 13 9.82 -37.38 46.46
CA VAL A 13 8.58 -36.77 45.94
C VAL A 13 8.89 -35.68 44.91
N PHE A 14 9.87 -34.81 45.19
CA PHE A 14 10.26 -33.75 44.27
C PHE A 14 10.81 -34.30 42.95
N VAL A 15 11.62 -35.35 42.98
CA VAL A 15 12.21 -35.94 41.76
C VAL A 15 11.18 -36.77 40.99
N VAL A 16 10.35 -37.56 41.66
CA VAL A 16 9.39 -38.48 41.01
C VAL A 16 8.15 -37.75 40.52
N ILE A 17 7.68 -36.71 41.22
CA ILE A 17 6.46 -35.98 40.88
C ILE A 17 6.79 -34.58 40.39
N GLY A 18 7.62 -33.85 41.14
CA GLY A 18 7.95 -32.45 40.83
C GLY A 18 8.62 -32.30 39.46
N VAL A 19 9.67 -33.07 39.17
CA VAL A 19 10.40 -32.95 37.89
C VAL A 19 9.53 -33.32 36.68
N PRO A 20 8.79 -34.45 36.65
CA PRO A 20 7.92 -34.77 35.52
C PRO A 20 6.76 -33.80 35.34
N LEU A 21 6.17 -33.32 36.45
CA LEU A 21 5.10 -32.32 36.41
C LEU A 21 5.63 -30.98 35.89
N TRP A 22 6.78 -30.53 36.39
CA TRP A 22 7.44 -29.31 35.92
C TRP A 22 7.79 -29.43 34.44
N TRP A 23 8.32 -30.58 33.98
CA TRP A 23 8.62 -30.80 32.58
C TRP A 23 7.35 -30.75 31.73
N LYS A 24 6.28 -31.44 32.13
CA LYS A 24 5.01 -31.47 31.39
C LYS A 24 4.29 -30.11 31.36
N THR A 25 4.45 -29.30 32.40
CA THR A 25 3.84 -27.96 32.48
C THR A 25 4.68 -26.88 31.81
N THR A 26 5.99 -27.08 31.66
CA THR A 26 6.91 -26.14 30.99
C THR A 26 7.29 -26.55 29.58
N THR A 27 6.92 -27.75 29.12
CA THR A 27 7.02 -28.13 27.70
C THR A 27 6.18 -27.20 26.87
N THR A 28 6.84 -26.23 26.26
CA THR A 28 6.25 -25.36 25.24
C THR A 28 5.84 -26.24 24.07
N TYR A 29 4.57 -26.20 23.70
CA TYR A 29 4.10 -26.81 22.47
C TYR A 29 4.85 -26.17 21.29
N ARG A 30 5.68 -26.94 20.61
CA ARG A 30 6.40 -26.52 19.41
C ARG A 30 5.79 -27.23 18.22
N VAL A 31 5.09 -26.48 17.38
CA VAL A 31 4.66 -26.96 16.07
C VAL A 31 5.92 -27.29 15.26
N SER A 32 5.96 -28.45 14.61
CA SER A 32 7.02 -28.76 13.66
C SER A 32 6.98 -27.73 12.54
N LEU A 33 8.07 -26.98 12.37
CA LEU A 33 8.16 -26.01 11.30
C LEU A 33 8.22 -26.78 9.96
N PRO A 34 7.37 -26.46 8.96
CA PRO A 34 7.33 -27.20 7.71
C PRO A 34 8.50 -26.81 6.79
N TYR A 35 9.72 -27.23 7.12
CA TYR A 35 10.95 -26.89 6.39
C TYR A 35 10.88 -27.26 4.91
N GLY A 36 10.23 -28.38 4.56
CA GLY A 36 10.01 -28.75 3.16
C GLY A 36 9.23 -27.69 2.38
N ARG A 37 8.12 -27.21 2.95
CA ARG A 37 7.34 -26.11 2.35
C ARG A 37 8.13 -24.81 2.27
N ILE A 38 8.91 -24.49 3.30
CA ILE A 38 9.77 -23.30 3.29
C ILE A 38 10.83 -23.39 2.18
N GLN A 39 11.41 -24.56 1.97
CA GLN A 39 12.37 -24.79 0.89
C GLN A 39 11.70 -24.68 -0.49
N GLU A 40 10.48 -25.20 -0.66
CA GLU A 40 9.67 -25.02 -1.88
C GLU A 40 9.41 -23.52 -2.20
N LEU A 41 9.24 -22.66 -1.17
CA LEU A 41 9.05 -21.22 -1.40
C LEU A 41 10.28 -20.55 -2.04
N SER A 42 11.49 -21.06 -1.78
CA SER A 42 12.72 -20.53 -2.39
C SER A 42 12.84 -20.80 -3.88
N THR A 43 12.07 -21.76 -4.41
CA THR A 43 12.07 -22.13 -5.83
C THR A 43 10.89 -21.52 -6.59
N ILE A 44 10.06 -20.69 -5.94
CA ILE A 44 8.94 -20.03 -6.59
C ILE A 44 9.46 -18.88 -7.45
N ASP A 45 9.30 -19.03 -8.76
CA ASP A 45 9.43 -17.94 -9.71
C ASP A 45 8.19 -17.04 -9.62
N LEU A 46 8.38 -15.78 -9.23
CA LEU A 46 7.31 -14.79 -9.23
C LEU A 46 7.07 -14.33 -10.67
N ILE A 47 5.90 -14.61 -11.22
CA ILE A 47 5.53 -14.21 -12.59
C ILE A 47 4.47 -13.11 -12.51
N LEU A 48 4.73 -11.99 -13.17
CA LEU A 48 3.79 -10.89 -13.31
C LEU A 48 3.19 -10.92 -14.73
N PRO A 49 1.97 -11.46 -14.90
CA PRO A 49 1.32 -11.50 -16.20
C PRO A 49 0.73 -10.14 -16.56
N ILE A 50 1.06 -9.62 -17.74
CA ILE A 50 0.64 -8.30 -18.21
C ILE A 50 0.05 -8.44 -19.60
N ASN A 51 -1.26 -8.20 -19.73
CA ASN A 51 -1.95 -8.27 -21.01
C ASN A 51 -1.92 -6.89 -21.67
N LEU A 52 -1.20 -6.78 -22.78
CA LEU A 52 -1.09 -5.56 -23.58
C LEU A 52 -1.80 -5.76 -24.92
N GLU A 53 -2.71 -4.85 -25.25
CA GLU A 53 -3.36 -4.80 -26.54
C GLU A 53 -2.96 -3.52 -27.26
N PHE A 54 -2.28 -3.65 -28.39
CA PHE A 54 -1.85 -2.51 -29.20
C PHE A 54 -2.87 -2.24 -30.31
N VAL A 55 -3.32 -0.99 -30.38
CA VAL A 55 -4.29 -0.51 -31.36
C VAL A 55 -3.58 0.39 -32.36
N LEU A 56 -3.62 -0.02 -33.62
CA LEU A 56 -2.80 0.55 -34.66
C LEU A 56 -3.68 1.24 -35.70
N TYR A 57 -3.31 2.48 -36.03
CA TYR A 57 -4.12 3.35 -36.86
C TYR A 57 -3.64 3.41 -38.33
N GLU A 58 -2.38 3.04 -38.63
CA GLU A 58 -1.73 3.13 -39.96
C GLU A 58 -1.18 1.79 -40.50
N ALA A 59 -2.02 1.00 -41.17
CA ALA A 59 -1.71 -0.37 -41.61
C ALA A 59 -0.35 -0.60 -42.34
N ASN A 60 0.22 0.40 -43.04
CA ASN A 60 1.44 0.25 -43.84
C ASN A 60 2.77 0.53 -43.10
N LYS A 61 2.78 1.31 -42.02
CA LYS A 61 3.99 1.54 -41.19
C LYS A 61 4.05 0.59 -39.99
N ASP A 62 2.94 -0.09 -39.74
CA ASP A 62 2.78 -0.88 -38.53
C ASP A 62 3.62 -2.17 -38.57
N THR A 63 3.88 -2.80 -39.73
CA THR A 63 4.60 -4.11 -39.87
C THR A 63 5.92 -4.18 -39.11
N ASP A 64 6.73 -3.13 -39.22
CA ASP A 64 8.03 -3.06 -38.53
C ASP A 64 7.87 -2.76 -37.04
N ILE A 65 6.88 -1.93 -36.68
CA ILE A 65 6.54 -1.60 -35.29
C ILE A 65 6.01 -2.85 -34.56
N TYR A 66 5.18 -3.70 -35.18
CA TYR A 66 4.71 -4.95 -34.56
C TYR A 66 5.91 -5.82 -34.17
N ARG A 67 6.82 -6.05 -35.11
CA ARG A 67 7.97 -6.91 -34.89
C ARG A 67 8.89 -6.35 -33.82
N GLU A 68 9.11 -5.05 -33.82
CA GLU A 68 9.93 -4.41 -32.80
C GLU A 68 9.27 -4.52 -31.41
N LEU A 69 7.97 -4.21 -31.28
CA LEU A 69 7.25 -4.32 -30.02
C LEU A 69 7.23 -5.77 -29.51
N GLU A 70 6.95 -6.75 -30.37
CA GLU A 70 6.96 -8.16 -29.99
C GLU A 70 8.33 -8.61 -29.48
N ILE A 71 9.41 -8.15 -30.10
CA ILE A 71 10.78 -8.43 -29.64
C ILE A 71 11.08 -7.72 -28.32
N ARG A 72 10.73 -6.44 -28.17
CA ARG A 72 11.04 -5.65 -26.97
C ARG A 72 10.24 -6.07 -25.74
N PHE A 73 9.00 -6.50 -25.93
CA PHE A 73 8.13 -6.98 -24.87
C PHE A 73 8.25 -8.49 -24.62
N LYS A 74 9.20 -9.17 -25.26
CA LYS A 74 9.53 -10.56 -24.92
C LYS A 74 10.00 -10.66 -23.47
N GLU A 75 9.74 -11.80 -22.84
CA GLU A 75 10.02 -12.07 -21.42
C GLU A 75 11.35 -11.46 -20.95
N SER A 76 11.26 -10.61 -19.93
CA SER A 76 12.41 -10.04 -19.25
C SER A 76 12.45 -10.53 -17.82
N LYS A 77 13.55 -11.15 -17.40
CA LYS A 77 13.80 -11.38 -15.97
C LYS A 77 14.22 -10.05 -15.34
N PHE A 78 13.45 -9.57 -14.38
CA PHE A 78 13.77 -8.37 -13.63
C PHE A 78 13.89 -8.71 -12.14
N TRP A 79 15.14 -8.74 -11.65
CA TRP A 79 15.46 -9.11 -10.28
C TRP A 79 14.91 -10.51 -9.91
N VAL A 80 14.01 -10.62 -8.93
CA VAL A 80 13.42 -11.88 -8.43
C VAL A 80 12.15 -12.28 -9.19
N PHE A 81 11.54 -11.37 -9.97
CA PHE A 81 10.32 -11.68 -10.72
C PHE A 81 10.55 -11.64 -12.25
N ARG A 82 9.68 -12.33 -12.98
CA ARG A 82 9.63 -12.37 -14.44
C ARG A 82 8.39 -11.66 -14.91
N ASP A 83 8.56 -10.71 -15.82
CA ASP A 83 7.42 -10.09 -16.50
C ASP A 83 7.03 -10.94 -17.70
N GLU A 84 5.77 -11.37 -17.74
CA GLU A 84 5.20 -12.14 -18.86
C GLU A 84 4.21 -11.24 -19.60
N PHE A 85 4.66 -10.64 -20.70
CA PHE A 85 3.79 -9.81 -21.53
C PHE A 85 3.03 -10.66 -22.54
N LYS A 86 1.71 -10.65 -22.44
CA LYS A 86 0.82 -11.20 -23.46
C LYS A 86 0.41 -10.07 -24.38
N VAL A 87 1.11 -9.99 -25.51
CA VAL A 87 0.90 -8.94 -26.50
C VAL A 87 -0.12 -9.39 -27.53
N SER A 88 -1.15 -8.57 -27.72
CA SER A 88 -2.15 -8.72 -28.76
C SER A 88 -2.22 -7.44 -29.58
N PHE A 89 -2.63 -7.56 -30.84
CA PHE A 89 -2.69 -6.43 -31.76
C PHE A 89 -4.06 -6.37 -32.44
N ARG A 90 -4.61 -5.15 -32.55
CA ARG A 90 -5.81 -4.87 -33.34
C ARG A 90 -5.63 -3.62 -34.19
N GLN A 91 -6.36 -3.57 -35.30
CA GLN A 91 -6.46 -2.36 -36.11
C GLN A 91 -7.56 -1.44 -35.56
N ALA A 92 -7.32 -0.14 -35.60
CA ALA A 92 -8.28 0.86 -35.20
C ALA A 92 -9.52 0.83 -36.09
N THR A 93 -10.68 0.90 -35.46
CA THR A 93 -11.98 0.97 -36.14
C THR A 93 -12.17 2.30 -36.87
N THR A 94 -13.05 2.33 -37.87
CA THR A 94 -13.39 3.54 -38.63
C THR A 94 -13.87 4.68 -37.72
N ASP A 95 -14.63 4.38 -36.66
CA ASP A 95 -15.10 5.38 -35.70
C ASP A 95 -13.97 6.01 -34.88
N GLU A 96 -12.98 5.21 -34.48
CA GLU A 96 -11.79 5.69 -33.75
C GLU A 96 -10.94 6.61 -34.64
N LYS A 97 -10.75 6.21 -35.91
CA LYS A 97 -10.02 7.02 -36.90
C LYS A 97 -10.69 8.38 -37.14
N ASN A 98 -12.03 8.40 -37.23
CA ASN A 98 -12.79 9.64 -37.43
C ASN A 98 -12.69 10.60 -36.23
N LYS A 99 -12.52 10.07 -35.01
CA LYS A 99 -12.43 10.87 -33.78
C LYS A 99 -11.02 11.41 -33.48
N LEU A 100 -10.02 11.09 -34.28
CA LEU A 100 -8.66 11.64 -34.15
C LEU A 100 -8.55 13.16 -34.40
N LYS A 101 -9.58 13.81 -34.97
CA LYS A 101 -9.59 15.26 -35.20
C LYS A 101 -10.17 16.07 -34.03
N THR A 102 -10.54 15.39 -32.95
CA THR A 102 -11.22 16.01 -31.79
C THR A 102 -10.22 16.35 -30.69
N THR A 103 -10.64 17.16 -29.71
CA THR A 103 -9.84 17.47 -28.52
C THR A 103 -9.54 16.21 -27.70
N LEU A 104 -8.36 16.17 -27.05
CA LEU A 104 -7.89 15.07 -26.19
C LEU A 104 -8.94 14.56 -25.20
N LYS A 105 -9.67 15.47 -24.54
CA LYS A 105 -10.71 15.13 -23.55
C LYS A 105 -11.88 14.37 -24.17
N ASP A 106 -12.33 14.80 -25.34
CA ASP A 106 -13.45 14.18 -26.05
C ASP A 106 -13.06 12.80 -26.59
N PHE A 107 -11.81 12.66 -27.04
CA PHE A 107 -11.26 11.40 -27.49
C PHE A 107 -11.16 10.39 -26.34
N ILE A 108 -10.64 10.81 -25.18
CA ILE A 108 -10.59 9.97 -23.97
C ILE A 108 -11.99 9.56 -23.55
N HIS A 109 -12.95 10.50 -23.50
CA HIS A 109 -14.33 10.20 -23.11
C HIS A 109 -14.99 9.18 -24.07
N PHE A 110 -14.74 9.32 -25.37
CA PHE A 110 -15.21 8.36 -26.37
C PHE A 110 -14.65 6.95 -26.13
N LEU A 111 -13.33 6.83 -25.93
CA LEU A 111 -12.70 5.54 -25.67
C LEU A 111 -13.21 4.90 -24.37
N THR A 112 -13.33 5.68 -23.29
CA THR A 112 -13.86 5.21 -22.01
C THR A 112 -15.30 4.68 -22.12
N LYS A 113 -16.13 5.28 -22.97
CA LYS A 113 -17.53 4.86 -23.16
C LYS A 113 -17.64 3.62 -24.05
N LYS A 114 -16.76 3.49 -25.05
CA LYS A 114 -16.80 2.43 -26.05
C LYS A 114 -16.24 1.11 -25.52
N GLU A 115 -15.16 1.16 -24.75
CA GLU A 115 -14.43 -0.03 -24.33
C GLU A 115 -14.39 -0.20 -22.82
N LEU A 116 -15.09 -1.23 -22.35
CA LEU A 116 -14.94 -1.70 -20.98
C LEU A 116 -13.75 -2.66 -20.92
N ILE A 117 -12.58 -2.12 -20.60
CA ILE A 117 -11.35 -2.92 -20.49
C ILE A 117 -11.47 -3.85 -19.25
N PRO A 118 -11.24 -5.17 -19.32
CA PRO A 118 -11.29 -6.05 -18.15
C PRO A 118 -10.06 -5.85 -17.26
N VAL A 119 -10.18 -6.04 -15.95
CA VAL A 119 -9.07 -5.83 -14.99
C VAL A 119 -7.85 -6.68 -15.37
N GLY A 120 -6.66 -6.09 -15.36
CA GLY A 120 -5.41 -6.76 -15.78
C GLY A 120 -5.05 -6.57 -17.26
N ASN A 121 -5.98 -6.06 -18.08
CA ASN A 121 -5.70 -5.70 -19.47
C ASN A 121 -5.44 -4.20 -19.61
N MET A 122 -4.53 -3.88 -20.53
CA MET A 122 -4.17 -2.52 -20.89
C MET A 122 -4.16 -2.37 -22.41
N ILE A 123 -4.70 -1.25 -22.88
CA ILE A 123 -4.78 -0.93 -24.31
C ILE A 123 -3.81 0.21 -24.63
N ILE A 124 -3.02 0.09 -25.67
CA ILE A 124 -2.05 1.11 -26.11
C ILE A 124 -2.44 1.54 -27.52
N HIS A 125 -2.91 2.76 -27.67
CA HIS A 125 -3.24 3.35 -28.95
C HIS A 125 -2.01 4.02 -29.55
N ILE A 126 -1.51 3.48 -30.66
CA ILE A 126 -0.41 4.08 -31.41
C ILE A 126 -1.01 5.02 -32.44
N LEU A 127 -0.97 6.31 -32.12
CA LEU A 127 -1.54 7.37 -32.92
C LEU A 127 -0.63 7.72 -34.10
N PRO A 128 -1.20 8.13 -35.24
CA PRO A 128 -0.42 8.64 -36.36
C PRO A 128 0.25 9.96 -35.95
N ASN A 129 1.44 10.24 -36.51
CA ASN A 129 2.19 11.46 -36.22
C ASN A 129 1.41 12.73 -36.61
N ASP A 130 0.55 12.62 -37.62
CA ASP A 130 -0.29 13.71 -38.14
C ASP A 130 -1.53 14.00 -37.27
N SER A 131 -1.69 13.32 -36.13
CA SER A 131 -2.82 13.56 -35.23
C SER A 131 -2.59 14.74 -34.29
N ASP A 132 -3.56 15.65 -34.21
CA ASP A 132 -3.54 16.80 -33.28
C ASP A 132 -4.07 16.45 -31.87
N VAL A 133 -4.40 15.18 -31.62
CA VAL A 133 -4.98 14.73 -30.33
C VAL A 133 -4.02 14.96 -29.17
N LEU A 134 -2.73 14.64 -29.35
CA LEU A 134 -1.70 14.87 -28.34
C LEU A 134 -1.02 16.22 -28.57
N PRO A 135 -0.74 17.00 -27.50
CA PRO A 135 0.06 18.22 -27.59
C PRO A 135 1.39 17.95 -28.31
N THR A 136 1.91 18.94 -29.04
CA THR A 136 3.12 18.83 -29.88
C THR A 136 4.37 18.39 -29.13
N ASN A 137 4.42 18.54 -27.80
CA ASN A 137 5.55 18.10 -26.97
C ASN A 137 5.28 16.81 -26.18
N CYS A 138 4.17 16.10 -26.44
CA CYS A 138 3.78 14.89 -25.71
C CYS A 138 3.87 13.66 -26.62
N LYS A 139 4.89 12.81 -26.38
CA LYS A 139 5.02 11.51 -27.05
C LYS A 139 4.10 10.43 -26.46
N PHE A 140 3.90 10.46 -25.14
CA PHE A 140 3.09 9.48 -24.41
C PHE A 140 2.09 10.19 -23.48
N TYR A 141 0.87 9.68 -23.41
CA TYR A 141 -0.16 10.14 -22.48
C TYR A 141 -0.84 8.94 -21.83
N VAL A 142 -0.59 8.75 -20.54
CA VAL A 142 -1.19 7.66 -19.74
C VAL A 142 -2.51 8.17 -19.15
N THR A 143 -3.60 7.44 -19.39
CA THR A 143 -4.93 7.82 -18.89
C THR A 143 -5.29 7.11 -17.59
N ASN A 144 -6.32 7.63 -16.91
CA ASN A 144 -6.89 7.01 -15.70
C ASN A 144 -7.74 5.75 -15.99
N HIS A 145 -7.85 5.34 -17.25
CA HIS A 145 -8.79 4.30 -17.70
C HIS A 145 -8.09 3.07 -18.28
N ARG A 146 -6.82 2.82 -17.92
CA ARG A 146 -5.99 1.66 -18.36
C ARG A 146 -5.76 1.59 -19.86
N PHE A 147 -5.74 2.74 -20.51
CA PHE A 147 -5.19 2.86 -21.84
C PHE A 147 -4.19 4.01 -21.95
N THR A 148 -3.26 3.87 -22.88
CA THR A 148 -2.17 4.81 -23.12
C THR A 148 -2.21 5.26 -24.57
N LEU A 149 -2.09 6.56 -24.80
CA LEU A 149 -1.94 7.13 -26.12
C LEU A 149 -0.46 7.36 -26.39
N ALA A 150 0.06 6.84 -27.50
CA ALA A 150 1.47 6.93 -27.85
C ALA A 150 1.63 7.40 -29.30
N LYS A 151 2.54 8.35 -29.54
CA LYS A 151 3.06 8.68 -30.87
C LYS A 151 4.44 8.07 -30.98
N ILE A 152 4.58 7.06 -31.84
CA ILE A 152 5.84 6.30 -32.00
C ILE A 152 6.30 6.44 -33.45
N THR A 153 7.55 6.87 -33.62
CA THR A 153 8.25 6.92 -34.90
C THR A 153 9.14 5.67 -35.05
N PRO A 154 9.08 4.95 -36.19
CA PRO A 154 9.86 3.71 -36.41
C PRO A 154 11.38 3.88 -36.38
N SER A 155 11.90 5.10 -36.54
CA SER A 155 13.34 5.40 -36.59
C SER A 155 13.93 5.89 -35.28
N GLU A 156 13.10 6.19 -34.27
CA GLU A 156 13.54 6.63 -32.95
C GLU A 156 13.47 5.46 -31.95
N ASN A 157 14.22 5.54 -30.84
CA ASN A 157 14.11 4.61 -29.70
C ASN A 157 12.73 4.64 -28.99
N GLY A 158 11.66 5.07 -29.66
CA GLY A 158 10.33 5.29 -29.11
C GLY A 158 9.68 4.02 -28.56
N THR A 159 10.00 2.85 -29.09
CA THR A 159 9.54 1.55 -28.56
C THR A 159 10.19 1.24 -27.20
N GLU A 160 11.46 1.57 -27.02
CA GLU A 160 12.15 1.45 -25.73
C GLU A 160 11.68 2.49 -24.73
N ASP A 161 11.43 3.71 -25.17
CA ASP A 161 10.90 4.76 -24.30
C ASP A 161 9.47 4.43 -23.86
N LEU A 162 8.64 3.86 -24.75
CA LEU A 162 7.33 3.33 -24.41
C LEU A 162 7.47 2.22 -23.36
N ARG A 163 8.37 1.26 -23.60
CA ARG A 163 8.62 0.15 -22.66
C ARG A 163 9.01 0.69 -21.29
N LYS A 164 10.04 1.54 -21.21
CA LYS A 164 10.46 2.18 -19.94
C LYS A 164 9.30 2.92 -19.27
N THR A 165 8.55 3.72 -20.01
CA THR A 165 7.40 4.46 -19.47
C THR A 165 6.34 3.52 -18.91
N LEU A 166 6.02 2.44 -19.62
CA LEU A 166 5.05 1.45 -19.15
C LEU A 166 5.54 0.71 -17.90
N LEU A 167 6.82 0.36 -17.85
CA LEU A 167 7.41 -0.33 -16.71
C LEU A 167 7.54 0.57 -15.46
N ASP A 168 7.92 1.83 -15.66
CA ASP A 168 8.22 2.75 -14.57
C ASP A 168 6.97 3.49 -14.07
N VAL A 169 6.08 3.91 -14.96
CA VAL A 169 4.89 4.71 -14.60
C VAL A 169 3.70 3.82 -14.28
N ILE A 170 3.43 2.81 -15.12
CA ILE A 170 2.21 2.02 -15.01
C ILE A 170 2.41 0.85 -14.05
N ILE A 171 3.47 0.07 -14.24
CA ILE A 171 3.77 -1.08 -13.37
C ILE A 171 4.48 -0.62 -12.09
N ASN A 172 5.19 0.51 -12.14
CA ASN A 172 6.02 1.00 -11.04
C ASN A 172 7.02 -0.07 -10.54
N ARG A 173 7.84 -0.57 -11.46
CA ARG A 173 8.86 -1.61 -11.16
C ARG A 173 9.76 -1.24 -9.99
N ASN A 174 10.14 0.03 -9.88
CA ASN A 174 10.99 0.50 -8.78
C ASN A 174 10.26 0.38 -7.42
N GLY A 175 8.97 0.72 -7.36
CA GLY A 175 8.14 0.54 -6.17
C GLY A 175 7.97 -0.94 -5.81
N LEU A 176 7.67 -1.79 -6.80
CA LEU A 176 7.55 -3.23 -6.60
C LEU A 176 8.86 -3.86 -6.11
N GLN A 177 9.99 -3.49 -6.72
CA GLN A 177 11.31 -3.96 -6.31
C GLN A 177 11.60 -3.57 -4.87
N LYS A 178 11.36 -2.30 -4.48
CA LYS A 178 11.54 -1.87 -3.09
C LYS A 178 10.66 -2.66 -2.14
N SER A 179 9.37 -2.81 -2.45
CA SER A 179 8.43 -3.55 -1.61
C SER A 179 8.83 -5.01 -1.44
N LEU A 180 9.27 -5.68 -2.51
CA LEU A 180 9.69 -7.09 -2.47
C LEU A 180 11.08 -7.27 -1.84
N ALA A 181 12.01 -6.33 -2.05
CA ALA A 181 13.33 -6.36 -1.42
C ALA A 181 13.23 -6.34 0.10
N ASN A 182 12.29 -5.58 0.67
CA ASN A 182 12.05 -5.57 2.11
C ASN A 182 11.52 -6.91 2.64
N VAL A 183 10.74 -7.63 1.84
CA VAL A 183 10.20 -8.95 2.23
C VAL A 183 11.28 -10.03 2.15
N ILE A 184 12.09 -10.00 1.09
CA ILE A 184 13.10 -11.04 0.82
C ILE A 184 14.38 -10.83 1.64
N ALA A 185 14.75 -9.57 1.87
CA ALA A 185 15.99 -9.20 2.56
C ALA A 185 15.80 -8.00 3.50
N PRO A 186 15.00 -8.15 4.56
CA PRO A 186 14.66 -7.06 5.49
C PRO A 186 15.88 -6.41 6.17
N ASN A 187 17.01 -7.12 6.25
CA ASN A 187 18.22 -6.67 6.94
C ASN A 187 19.29 -6.06 6.04
N LEU A 188 19.10 -6.03 4.71
CA LEU A 188 20.15 -5.60 3.76
C LEU A 188 20.09 -4.11 3.40
N THR A 189 18.97 -3.44 3.64
CA THR A 189 18.83 -2.01 3.34
C THR A 189 18.44 -1.23 4.59
N PRO A 190 19.05 -0.06 4.84
CA PRO A 190 18.62 0.79 5.94
C PRO A 190 17.14 1.17 5.70
N PRO A 191 16.30 1.08 6.73
CA PRO A 191 14.88 1.30 6.56
C PRO A 191 14.62 2.78 6.21
N ASP A 192 14.15 3.00 4.99
CA ASP A 192 13.69 4.31 4.50
C ASP A 192 12.37 4.68 5.20
N LYS A 193 12.15 5.97 5.52
CA LYS A 193 10.89 6.45 6.11
C LYS A 193 9.69 6.09 5.23
N ALA A 194 9.84 6.12 3.91
CA ALA A 194 8.78 5.74 2.99
C ALA A 194 8.46 4.24 3.12
N THR A 195 9.49 3.40 3.18
CA THR A 195 9.38 1.95 3.39
C THR A 195 8.74 1.60 4.74
N MET A 196 9.15 2.28 5.82
CA MET A 196 8.58 2.05 7.16
C MET A 196 7.07 2.38 7.25
N ARG A 197 6.57 3.22 6.34
CA ARG A 197 5.15 3.61 6.27
C ARG A 197 4.32 2.70 5.36
N THR A 198 4.94 1.73 4.68
CA THR A 198 4.21 0.78 3.83
C THR A 198 3.55 -0.30 4.69
N LEU A 199 2.27 -0.53 4.44
CA LEU A 199 1.53 -1.64 5.04
C LEU A 199 1.78 -2.91 4.21
N LEU A 200 1.81 -4.06 4.88
CA LEU A 200 1.98 -5.33 4.15
C LEU A 200 0.64 -5.69 3.52
N SER A 201 0.70 -6.23 2.31
CA SER A 201 -0.50 -6.69 1.61
C SER A 201 -1.22 -7.76 2.42
N SER A 202 -2.49 -7.52 2.74
CA SER A 202 -3.39 -8.44 3.44
C SER A 202 -4.74 -8.49 2.71
N PRO A 203 -5.41 -9.66 2.65
CA PRO A 203 -6.75 -9.76 2.08
C PRO A 203 -7.81 -9.00 2.90
N SER A 204 -7.50 -8.70 4.16
CA SER A 204 -8.41 -8.00 5.06
C SER A 204 -7.66 -6.98 5.91
N TYR A 205 -8.24 -5.79 6.06
CA TYR A 205 -7.74 -4.74 6.94
C TYR A 205 -8.83 -4.28 7.89
N ASP A 206 -8.44 -4.04 9.13
CA ASP A 206 -9.27 -3.39 10.13
C ASP A 206 -8.90 -1.90 10.16
N LEU A 207 -9.89 -1.02 10.12
CA LEU A 207 -9.71 0.43 10.20
C LEU A 207 -10.36 0.91 11.49
N THR A 208 -9.59 1.50 12.40
CA THR A 208 -10.07 1.90 13.72
C THR A 208 -10.00 3.42 13.90
N PHE A 209 -11.15 4.08 13.97
CA PHE A 209 -11.26 5.52 14.19
C PHE A 209 -11.50 5.84 15.67
N SER A 210 -10.50 6.45 16.31
CA SER A 210 -10.47 6.71 17.75
C SER A 210 -10.50 8.20 18.05
N LEU A 211 -11.53 8.66 18.75
CA LEU A 211 -11.57 10.02 19.27
C LEU A 211 -11.10 10.02 20.73
N ILE A 212 -10.09 10.81 21.06
CA ILE A 212 -9.54 10.93 22.41
C ILE A 212 -9.97 12.25 23.03
N ILE A 213 -10.66 12.17 24.18
CA ILE A 213 -11.21 13.31 24.91
C ILE A 213 -10.69 13.27 26.36
N PRO A 214 -9.67 14.08 26.69
CA PRO A 214 -9.17 14.21 28.06
C PRO A 214 -10.20 14.76 29.05
N GLN A 215 -10.94 15.80 28.66
CA GLN A 215 -11.82 16.58 29.53
C GLN A 215 -13.27 16.56 29.00
N PRO A 216 -14.01 15.44 29.14
CA PRO A 216 -15.37 15.32 28.61
C PRO A 216 -16.37 16.28 29.27
N HIS A 217 -16.07 16.75 30.48
CA HIS A 217 -16.91 17.69 31.22
C HIS A 217 -16.90 19.11 30.64
N LEU A 218 -15.86 19.49 29.89
CA LEU A 218 -15.72 20.84 29.31
C LEU A 218 -16.19 20.92 27.86
N LYS A 219 -16.11 19.81 27.12
CA LYS A 219 -16.41 19.77 25.68
C LYS A 219 -17.34 18.60 25.37
N ILE A 220 -18.60 18.91 25.06
CA ILE A 220 -19.56 17.95 24.51
C ILE A 220 -19.33 17.88 23.00
N LEU A 221 -18.67 16.83 22.54
CA LEU A 221 -18.40 16.61 21.12
C LEU A 221 -19.36 15.57 20.55
N LYS A 222 -19.93 15.88 19.38
CA LYS A 222 -20.70 14.91 18.59
C LYS A 222 -19.76 14.24 17.59
N TRP A 223 -19.55 12.94 17.75
CA TRP A 223 -18.69 12.15 16.89
C TRP A 223 -19.51 11.42 15.82
N GLU A 224 -19.97 12.15 14.80
CA GLU A 224 -20.75 11.58 13.68
C GLU A 224 -19.85 10.97 12.60
N ILE A 225 -18.91 10.11 13.02
CA ILE A 225 -17.90 9.53 12.12
C ILE A 225 -18.49 8.64 11.04
N GLU A 226 -19.61 7.98 11.30
CA GLU A 226 -20.28 7.09 10.34
C GLU A 226 -20.64 7.84 9.05
N LYS A 227 -21.20 9.06 9.16
CA LYS A 227 -21.51 9.90 8.00
C LYS A 227 -20.25 10.30 7.24
N ALA A 228 -19.17 10.62 7.96
CA ALA A 228 -17.90 10.99 7.35
C ALA A 228 -17.25 9.79 6.62
N ILE A 229 -17.29 8.59 7.22
CA ILE A 229 -16.81 7.36 6.57
C ILE A 229 -17.61 7.11 5.29
N ASN A 230 -18.94 7.20 5.35
CA ASN A 230 -19.81 7.00 4.19
C ASN A 230 -19.55 8.03 3.08
N MET A 231 -19.23 9.28 3.43
CA MET A 231 -18.99 10.35 2.46
C MET A 231 -17.59 10.30 1.84
N TYR A 232 -16.56 10.06 2.66
CA TYR A 232 -15.15 10.22 2.23
C TYR A 232 -14.46 8.88 1.93
N PHE A 233 -14.74 7.84 2.70
CA PHE A 233 -14.02 6.57 2.61
C PHE A 233 -14.77 5.52 1.78
N GLN A 234 -16.10 5.53 1.78
CA GLN A 234 -16.91 4.54 1.06
C GLN A 234 -16.57 4.45 -0.45
N PRO A 235 -16.40 5.55 -1.20
CA PRO A 235 -16.06 5.47 -2.62
C PRO A 235 -14.70 4.78 -2.87
N MET A 236 -13.78 4.85 -1.90
CA MET A 236 -12.51 4.15 -1.96
C MET A 236 -12.69 2.67 -1.61
N PHE A 237 -13.44 2.35 -0.56
CA PHE A 237 -13.75 0.96 -0.17
C PHE A 237 -14.45 0.21 -1.30
N ASP A 238 -15.42 0.83 -1.96
CA ASP A 238 -16.16 0.22 -3.06
C ASP A 238 -15.23 -0.13 -4.24
N LYS A 239 -14.27 0.76 -4.56
CA LYS A 239 -13.26 0.51 -5.62
C LYS A 239 -12.31 -0.62 -5.26
N LEU A 240 -11.94 -0.75 -3.99
CA LEU A 240 -10.97 -1.75 -3.50
C LEU A 240 -11.61 -3.05 -3.03
N SER A 241 -12.94 -3.10 -2.91
CA SER A 241 -13.73 -4.25 -2.44
C SER A 241 -13.47 -5.56 -3.19
N LYS A 242 -13.00 -5.47 -4.45
CA LYS A 242 -12.62 -6.64 -5.27
C LYS A 242 -11.36 -7.33 -4.80
N PHE A 243 -10.48 -6.62 -4.10
CA PHE A 243 -9.15 -7.09 -3.73
C PHE A 243 -9.00 -7.24 -2.22
N VAL A 244 -9.71 -6.40 -1.45
CA VAL A 244 -9.50 -6.24 -0.03
C VAL A 244 -10.85 -6.06 0.68
N GLN A 245 -11.03 -6.78 1.79
CA GLN A 245 -12.12 -6.55 2.72
C GLN A 245 -11.71 -5.55 3.80
N PHE A 246 -12.52 -4.51 4.00
CA PHE A 246 -12.31 -3.51 5.04
C PHE A 246 -13.34 -3.67 6.17
N ASN A 247 -12.86 -3.77 7.40
CA ASN A 247 -13.70 -3.76 8.60
C ASN A 247 -13.50 -2.44 9.33
N VAL A 248 -14.52 -1.58 9.35
CA VAL A 248 -14.41 -0.27 10.00
C VAL A 248 -14.97 -0.34 11.41
N LYS A 249 -14.20 0.17 12.36
CA LYS A 249 -14.55 0.27 13.79
C LYS A 249 -14.37 1.71 14.22
N SER A 250 -15.21 2.16 15.15
CA SER A 250 -14.99 3.45 15.82
C SER A 250 -15.10 3.32 17.33
N GLN A 251 -14.30 4.11 18.03
CA GLN A 251 -14.28 4.20 19.48
C GLN A 251 -14.07 5.63 19.95
N VAL A 252 -14.54 5.91 21.16
CA VAL A 252 -14.30 7.18 21.85
C VAL A 252 -13.65 6.87 23.19
N LEU A 253 -12.46 7.42 23.40
CA LEU A 253 -11.66 7.25 24.61
C LEU A 253 -11.78 8.50 25.47
N TYR A 254 -12.48 8.38 26.58
CA TYR A 254 -12.64 9.46 27.55
C TYR A 254 -11.53 9.41 28.61
N LEU A 255 -11.27 10.56 29.24
CA LEU A 255 -10.34 10.72 30.36
C LEU A 255 -8.93 10.19 30.04
N THR A 256 -8.56 10.26 28.77
CA THR A 256 -7.26 9.79 28.26
C THR A 256 -6.45 10.99 27.80
N THR A 257 -5.32 11.21 28.47
CA THR A 257 -4.37 12.27 28.16
C THR A 257 -3.21 11.72 27.33
N LEU A 258 -2.51 12.61 26.61
CA LEU A 258 -1.19 12.28 26.09
C LEU A 258 -0.22 12.27 27.27
N ASN A 259 0.57 11.22 27.43
CA ASN A 259 1.58 11.14 28.51
C ASN A 259 2.85 11.95 28.17
N VAL A 260 2.69 13.08 27.48
CA VAL A 260 3.79 13.95 27.02
C VAL A 260 3.39 15.39 27.28
N LYS A 261 4.29 16.17 27.87
CA LYS A 261 4.10 17.61 28.07
C LYS A 261 4.48 18.35 26.79
N PRO A 262 3.57 19.12 26.18
CA PRO A 262 3.90 19.97 25.04
C PRO A 262 4.89 21.08 25.41
N ASN A 263 5.69 21.51 24.44
CA ASN A 263 6.53 22.70 24.58
C ASN A 263 5.67 23.95 24.37
N TYR A 264 5.97 25.03 25.09
CA TYR A 264 5.25 26.30 24.97
C TYR A 264 6.08 27.31 24.18
N ASN A 265 5.50 27.86 23.11
CA ASN A 265 6.08 28.98 22.39
C ASN A 265 5.57 30.30 23.00
N SER A 266 6.45 31.01 23.69
CA SER A 266 6.15 32.29 24.33
C SER A 266 5.87 33.44 23.34
N GLU A 267 6.40 33.37 22.11
CA GLU A 267 6.25 34.43 21.11
C GLU A 267 4.86 34.43 20.48
N GLU A 268 4.37 33.24 20.11
CA GLU A 268 3.10 33.07 19.39
C GLU A 268 1.97 32.46 20.23
N LYS A 269 2.23 32.20 21.53
CA LYS A 269 1.25 31.72 22.52
C LYS A 269 0.51 30.44 22.12
N TYR A 270 1.25 29.45 21.64
CA TYR A 270 0.71 28.12 21.38
C TYR A 270 1.62 27.02 21.94
N PHE A 271 1.04 25.83 22.06
CA PHE A 271 1.75 24.62 22.46
C PHE A 271 2.13 23.81 21.22
N TYR A 272 3.27 23.14 21.26
CA TYR A 272 3.71 22.28 20.17
C TYR A 272 4.37 20.99 20.63
N LEU A 273 4.22 19.94 19.82
CA LEU A 273 4.93 18.67 19.96
C LEU A 273 5.99 18.57 18.86
N SER A 274 7.23 18.31 19.24
CA SER A 274 8.31 18.07 18.28
C SER A 274 8.23 16.66 17.70
N SER A 275 8.80 16.44 16.52
CA SER A 275 8.87 15.12 15.89
C SER A 275 9.55 14.06 16.76
N GLU A 276 10.42 14.46 17.70
CA GLU A 276 11.12 13.56 18.63
C GLU A 276 10.21 13.10 19.78
N GLN A 277 9.18 13.89 20.10
CA GLN A 277 8.22 13.59 21.16
C GLN A 277 7.06 12.69 20.68
N LEU A 278 6.79 12.65 19.37
CA LEU A 278 5.68 11.88 18.79
C LEU A 278 5.72 10.37 19.09
N PRO A 279 6.87 9.66 19.02
CA PRO A 279 6.91 8.24 19.39
C PRO A 279 6.46 7.99 20.84
N HIS A 280 6.76 8.92 21.75
CA HIS A 280 6.34 8.84 23.16
C HIS A 280 4.85 9.11 23.36
N VAL A 281 4.18 9.76 22.40
CA VAL A 281 2.72 9.95 22.37
C VAL A 281 2.02 8.68 21.88
N ILE A 282 2.60 7.98 20.91
CA ILE A 282 1.96 6.82 20.25
C ILE A 282 1.90 5.62 21.20
N ASN A 283 2.99 5.25 21.88
CA ASN A 283 3.03 4.02 22.69
C ASN A 283 1.95 3.96 23.80
N PRO A 284 1.71 5.03 24.59
CA PRO A 284 0.65 5.03 25.59
C PRO A 284 -0.76 4.99 25.00
N ILE A 285 -0.95 5.58 23.81
CA ILE A 285 -2.22 5.51 23.09
C ILE A 285 -2.42 4.08 22.58
N GLU A 286 -1.40 3.47 21.96
CA GLU A 286 -1.44 2.11 21.44
C GLU A 286 -1.87 1.09 22.49
N ALA A 287 -1.35 1.20 23.72
CA ALA A 287 -1.78 0.35 24.83
C ALA A 287 -3.28 0.47 25.17
N LYS A 288 -3.91 1.61 24.84
CA LYS A 288 -5.33 1.91 25.06
C LYS A 288 -6.19 1.69 23.81
N LEU A 289 -5.58 1.68 22.63
CA LEU A 289 -6.19 1.23 21.38
C LEU A 289 -6.30 -0.28 21.45
N GLY A 290 -7.40 -0.77 22.04
CA GLY A 290 -7.60 -2.19 22.28
C GLY A 290 -7.18 -3.02 21.07
N SER A 291 -6.24 -3.94 21.27
CA SER A 291 -5.90 -4.95 20.28
C SER A 291 -7.07 -5.94 20.21
N TYR A 292 -8.12 -5.53 19.52
CA TYR A 292 -9.21 -6.43 19.19
C TYR A 292 -8.60 -7.66 18.50
N VAL A 293 -9.06 -8.84 18.91
CA VAL A 293 -8.57 -10.19 18.61
C VAL A 293 -8.65 -10.51 17.11
N SER A 294 -7.91 -9.76 16.30
CA SER A 294 -7.94 -9.81 14.85
C SER A 294 -6.53 -10.11 14.36
N VAL A 295 -6.42 -11.09 13.48
CA VAL A 295 -5.16 -11.46 12.82
C VAL A 295 -4.88 -10.51 11.65
N ASN A 296 -5.86 -9.66 11.30
CA ASN A 296 -5.77 -8.73 10.18
C ASN A 296 -4.88 -7.53 10.52
N GLN A 297 -4.32 -6.91 9.47
CA GLN A 297 -3.60 -5.65 9.63
C GLN A 297 -4.56 -4.54 10.06
N ASN A 298 -4.23 -3.82 11.14
CA ASN A 298 -5.06 -2.75 11.69
C ASN A 298 -4.43 -1.38 11.39
N ILE A 299 -5.22 -0.47 10.83
CA ILE A 299 -4.84 0.93 10.58
C ILE A 299 -5.61 1.81 11.57
N ASN A 300 -4.87 2.49 12.44
CA ASN A 300 -5.45 3.33 13.48
C ASN A 300 -5.48 4.79 13.04
N PHE A 301 -6.67 5.39 13.04
CA PHE A 301 -6.88 6.82 12.90
C PHE A 301 -7.20 7.40 14.27
N VAL A 302 -6.42 8.36 14.73
CA VAL A 302 -6.57 8.96 16.06
C VAL A 302 -6.80 10.45 15.93
N VAL A 303 -7.90 10.92 16.51
CA VAL A 303 -8.20 12.35 16.66
C VAL A 303 -8.08 12.70 18.12
N TYR A 304 -7.12 13.56 18.46
CA TYR A 304 -6.91 14.03 19.82
C TYR A 304 -7.48 15.44 19.97
N VAL A 305 -8.27 15.64 21.04
CA VAL A 305 -8.77 16.96 21.40
C VAL A 305 -7.93 17.50 22.55
N PRO A 306 -7.14 18.57 22.36
CA PRO A 306 -6.27 19.09 23.40
C PRO A 306 -7.07 19.63 24.60
N MET A 307 -6.44 19.53 25.77
CA MET A 307 -6.92 20.13 27.01
C MET A 307 -7.00 21.64 26.88
N GLN A 308 -7.88 22.28 27.65
CA GLN A 308 -8.05 23.74 27.56
C GLN A 308 -6.76 24.50 27.88
N GLU A 309 -5.95 23.97 28.80
CA GLU A 309 -4.68 24.53 29.24
C GLU A 309 -3.57 24.40 28.18
N GLU A 310 -3.70 23.43 27.27
CA GLU A 310 -2.70 23.08 26.24
C GLU A 310 -3.18 23.47 24.83
N SER A 311 -4.23 24.29 24.73
CA SER A 311 -4.86 24.68 23.47
C SER A 311 -4.44 26.11 23.10
N PRO A 312 -4.08 26.39 21.83
CA PRO A 312 -3.99 25.47 20.69
C PRO A 312 -2.69 24.64 20.70
N LEU A 313 -2.80 23.37 20.27
CA LEU A 313 -1.69 22.41 20.18
C LEU A 313 -1.35 22.14 18.71
N PHE A 314 -0.08 22.27 18.35
CA PHE A 314 0.43 22.00 17.00
C PHE A 314 1.44 20.85 17.00
N ILE A 315 1.57 20.17 15.85
CA ILE A 315 2.59 19.15 15.64
C ILE A 315 3.59 19.69 14.63
N TYR A 316 4.88 19.67 14.98
CA TYR A 316 5.96 20.07 14.09
C TYR A 316 6.47 18.88 13.28
N ASP A 317 6.70 19.10 11.99
CA ASP A 317 7.44 18.14 11.17
C ASP A 317 8.93 18.16 11.54
N SER A 318 9.68 17.18 11.03
CA SER A 318 11.15 17.08 11.11
C SER A 318 11.92 18.31 10.65
N HIS A 319 11.27 19.25 9.95
CA HIS A 319 11.83 20.54 9.53
C HIS A 319 11.42 21.72 10.43
N GLY A 320 10.69 21.49 11.53
CA GLY A 320 10.28 22.53 12.48
C GLY A 320 9.15 23.45 11.98
N LEU A 321 8.56 23.14 10.82
CA LEU A 321 7.41 23.85 10.29
C LEU A 321 6.12 23.29 10.89
N ASN A 322 5.14 24.17 11.10
CA ASN A 322 3.79 23.82 11.53
C ASN A 322 3.21 22.80 10.53
N SER A 323 3.10 21.55 10.94
CA SER A 323 2.41 20.55 10.13
C SER A 323 0.91 20.73 10.40
N ILE A 324 0.18 21.14 9.37
CA ILE A 324 -1.27 21.17 9.36
C ILE A 324 -1.73 19.74 9.10
N PHE A 325 -1.76 18.92 10.16
CA PHE A 325 -2.47 17.65 10.16
C PHE A 325 -3.51 17.67 11.27
#